data_AF-A0A956HCC5-F1
#
_entry.id   AF-A0A956HCC5-F1
#
_cell.length_a   1.000
_cell.length_b   1.000
_cell.length_c   1.000
_cell.angle_alpha   90.00
_cell.angle_beta   90.00
_cell.angle_gamma   90.00
#
_symmetry.space_group_name_H-M   'P 1'
#
loop_
_entity.id
_entity.type
_entity.pdbx_description
1 polymer ?
#
loop_
_entity_poly.entity_id
_entity_poly.type
_entity_poly.pdbx_seq_one_letter_code
_entity_poly.pdbx_strand_id
1 'polypeptide(L)'
;MSDDTLLARARGLGLNGMLSHWDELDDAARDVIARLLGWEESERARRSLERRIRDAKLGRFKAIADFDYSHPRRCSRVAIDELFTLKFLDEPANVVLVGPNGIGKTTIAQNVAHKALLDGNTVRFTTASAMLGDLAGRDGPMALQRRLRHYIRPRLLVIDEVGYLSYGTRHADLLFEVISQRMDRSTMVTTNK
;
A
#
# COMPACT_ATOMS: atom_id res chain seq x y z
N MET A 1 -31.38 -10.97 -9.06
CA MET A 1 -30.02 -10.71 -9.57
C MET A 1 -29.97 -11.31 -10.97
N SER A 2 -29.44 -10.63 -12.00
CA SER A 2 -29.40 -11.22 -13.34
C SER A 2 -28.38 -12.37 -13.42
N ASP A 3 -28.65 -13.37 -14.25
CA ASP A 3 -27.76 -14.52 -14.49
C ASP A 3 -26.37 -14.05 -14.97
N ASP A 4 -26.34 -13.04 -15.85
CA ASP A 4 -25.10 -12.39 -16.30
C ASP A 4 -24.24 -11.84 -15.16
N THR A 5 -24.86 -11.33 -14.09
CA THR A 5 -24.14 -10.83 -12.91
C THR A 5 -23.48 -11.99 -12.16
N LEU A 6 -24.17 -13.12 -12.04
CA LEU A 6 -23.67 -14.28 -11.33
C LEU A 6 -22.53 -14.98 -12.09
N LEU A 7 -22.65 -15.08 -13.42
CA LEU A 7 -21.58 -15.52 -14.33
C LEU A 7 -20.33 -14.65 -14.22
N ALA A 8 -20.48 -13.33 -14.19
CA ALA A 8 -19.35 -12.41 -14.06
C ALA A 8 -18.60 -12.61 -12.73
N ARG A 9 -19.33 -12.86 -11.64
CA ARG A 9 -18.74 -13.15 -10.32
C ARG A 9 -17.97 -14.47 -10.31
N ALA A 10 -18.56 -15.53 -10.87
CA ALA A 10 -17.89 -16.83 -10.98
C ALA A 10 -16.60 -16.75 -11.83
N ARG A 11 -16.63 -15.97 -12.93
CA ARG A 11 -15.44 -15.64 -13.74
C ARG A 11 -14.39 -14.88 -12.94
N GLY A 12 -14.79 -13.85 -12.19
CA GLY A 12 -13.89 -13.08 -11.33
C GLY A 12 -13.18 -13.94 -10.26
N LEU A 13 -13.82 -15.03 -9.82
CA LEU A 13 -13.25 -15.98 -8.87
C LEU A 13 -12.41 -17.10 -9.51
N GLY A 14 -12.42 -17.22 -10.84
CA GLY A 14 -11.69 -18.24 -11.59
C GLY A 14 -12.28 -19.65 -11.49
N LEU A 15 -13.60 -19.76 -11.27
CA LEU A 15 -14.29 -21.04 -11.07
C LEU A 15 -14.56 -21.78 -12.39
N ASN A 16 -13.50 -22.10 -13.13
CA ASN A 16 -13.59 -22.61 -14.50
C ASN A 16 -14.46 -23.88 -14.64
N GLY A 17 -14.36 -24.81 -13.68
CA GLY A 17 -15.21 -26.01 -13.70
C GLY A 17 -16.70 -25.69 -13.58
N MET A 18 -17.08 -24.76 -12.69
CA MET A 18 -18.46 -24.31 -12.55
C MET A 18 -18.96 -23.61 -13.82
N LEU A 19 -18.10 -22.79 -14.44
CA LEU A 19 -18.42 -22.08 -15.67
C LEU A 19 -18.67 -23.05 -16.85
N SER A 20 -17.92 -24.15 -16.93
CA SER A 20 -18.11 -25.16 -17.98
C SER A 20 -19.43 -25.92 -17.89
N HIS A 21 -20.04 -25.97 -16.70
CA HIS A 21 -21.30 -26.68 -16.43
C HIS A 21 -22.44 -25.72 -16.07
N TRP A 22 -22.32 -24.42 -16.42
CA TRP A 22 -23.26 -23.38 -15.99
C TRP A 22 -24.70 -23.65 -16.46
N ASP A 23 -24.84 -24.15 -17.68
CA ASP A 23 -26.13 -24.41 -18.31
C ASP A 23 -26.84 -25.65 -17.73
N GLU A 24 -26.13 -26.47 -16.95
CA GLU A 24 -26.70 -27.63 -16.24
C GLU A 24 -27.34 -27.25 -14.90
N LEU A 25 -27.15 -26.01 -14.45
CA LEU A 25 -27.63 -25.51 -13.16
C LEU A 25 -29.07 -25.02 -13.26
N ASP A 26 -29.94 -25.57 -12.41
CA ASP A 26 -31.29 -25.03 -12.20
C ASP A 26 -31.28 -23.76 -11.32
N ASP A 27 -32.44 -23.11 -11.22
CA ASP A 27 -32.56 -21.86 -10.47
C ASP A 27 -32.27 -22.03 -8.97
N ALA A 28 -32.61 -23.19 -8.38
CA ALA A 28 -32.33 -23.48 -6.98
C ALA A 28 -30.82 -23.62 -6.71
N ALA A 29 -30.10 -24.30 -7.61
CA ALA A 29 -28.64 -24.39 -7.56
C ALA A 29 -27.99 -23.02 -7.74
N ARG A 30 -28.51 -22.18 -8.65
CA ARG A 30 -28.02 -20.81 -8.87
C ARG A 30 -28.18 -19.92 -7.64
N ASP A 31 -29.28 -20.04 -6.90
CA ASP A 31 -29.48 -19.31 -5.64
C ASP A 31 -28.48 -19.73 -4.56
N VAL A 32 -28.22 -21.04 -4.43
CA VAL A 32 -27.19 -21.54 -3.52
C VAL A 32 -25.82 -21.04 -3.94
N ILE A 33 -25.48 -21.12 -5.22
CA ILE A 33 -24.22 -20.63 -5.77
C ILE A 33 -24.05 -19.14 -5.50
N ALA A 34 -25.08 -18.32 -5.71
CA ALA A 34 -25.04 -16.89 -5.41
C ALA A 34 -24.61 -16.59 -3.97
N ARG A 35 -25.12 -17.37 -3.01
CA ARG A 35 -24.73 -17.28 -1.60
C ARG A 35 -23.29 -17.73 -1.37
N LEU A 36 -22.86 -18.85 -1.96
CA LEU A 36 -21.50 -19.36 -1.84
C LEU A 36 -20.46 -18.42 -2.45
N LEU A 37 -20.73 -17.83 -3.62
CA LEU A 37 -19.87 -16.82 -4.22
C LEU A 37 -19.74 -15.60 -3.30
N GLY A 38 -20.83 -15.17 -2.66
CA GLY A 38 -20.81 -14.06 -1.71
C GLY A 38 -19.90 -14.33 -0.50
N TRP A 39 -19.93 -15.56 0.03
CA TRP A 39 -19.02 -15.97 1.10
C TRP A 39 -17.56 -15.95 0.64
N GLU A 40 -17.27 -16.55 -0.51
CA GLU A 40 -15.90 -16.63 -1.03
C GLU A 40 -15.32 -15.26 -1.36
N GLU A 41 -16.10 -14.37 -1.99
CA GLU A 41 -15.69 -12.99 -2.26
C GLU A 41 -15.36 -12.23 -0.98
N SER A 42 -16.24 -12.33 0.03
CA SER A 42 -16.05 -11.68 1.33
C SER A 42 -14.79 -12.19 2.04
N GLU A 43 -14.60 -13.51 2.05
CA GLU A 43 -13.43 -14.14 2.66
C GLU A 43 -12.13 -13.81 1.91
N ARG A 44 -12.12 -13.82 0.58
CA ARG A 44 -10.96 -13.41 -0.22
C ARG A 44 -10.62 -11.95 0.00
N ALA A 45 -11.62 -11.06 0.00
CA ALA A 45 -11.42 -9.64 0.23
C ALA A 45 -10.81 -9.40 1.63
N ARG A 46 -11.36 -10.04 2.67
CA ARG A 46 -10.87 -9.97 4.05
C ARG A 46 -9.43 -10.45 4.17
N ARG A 47 -9.12 -11.67 3.68
CA ARG A 47 -7.77 -12.25 3.74
C ARG A 47 -6.76 -11.43 2.95
N SER A 48 -7.17 -10.91 1.79
CA SER A 48 -6.33 -10.05 0.96
C SER A 48 -5.97 -8.75 1.69
N LEU A 49 -6.94 -8.11 2.34
CA LEU A 49 -6.71 -6.92 3.16
C LEU A 49 -5.83 -7.22 4.38
N GLU A 50 -6.10 -8.28 5.14
CA GLU A 50 -5.29 -8.70 6.29
C GLU A 50 -3.83 -8.94 5.91
N ARG A 51 -3.59 -9.59 4.76
CA ARG A 51 -2.26 -9.81 4.22
C ARG A 51 -1.59 -8.47 3.88
N ARG A 52 -2.27 -7.59 3.15
CA ARG A 52 -1.74 -6.26 2.80
C ARG A 52 -1.38 -5.44 4.05
N ILE A 53 -2.23 -5.43 5.08
CA ILE A 53 -1.98 -4.74 6.35
C ILE A 53 -0.72 -5.31 7.04
N ARG A 54 -0.60 -6.64 7.09
CA ARG A 54 0.55 -7.32 7.71
C ARG A 54 1.87 -7.04 6.98
N ASP A 55 1.82 -7.01 5.65
CA ASP A 55 2.97 -6.78 4.78
C ASP A 55 3.41 -5.31 4.78
N ALA A 56 2.46 -4.39 5.01
CA ALA A 56 2.70 -2.95 5.02
C ALA A 56 3.54 -2.46 6.18
N LYS A 57 3.56 -3.16 7.32
CA LYS A 57 4.36 -2.78 8.50
C LYS A 57 4.11 -1.34 8.99
N LEU A 58 2.86 -0.88 8.92
CA LEU A 58 2.47 0.45 9.38
C LEU A 58 2.66 0.68 10.89
N GLY A 59 2.60 -0.40 11.69
CA GLY A 59 2.61 -0.30 13.14
C GLY A 59 1.29 0.28 13.68
N ARG A 60 1.33 0.76 14.92
CA ARG A 60 0.21 1.50 15.53
C ARG A 60 0.34 2.98 15.18
N PHE A 61 -0.77 3.63 14.88
CA PHE A 61 -0.80 5.05 14.54
C PHE A 61 -2.12 5.68 14.98
N LYS A 62 -2.11 7.00 15.16
CA LYS A 62 -3.29 7.79 15.52
C LYS A 62 -4.17 7.96 14.27
N ALA A 63 -5.47 7.75 14.40
CA ALA A 63 -6.40 7.93 13.28
C ALA A 63 -6.42 9.39 12.82
N ILE A 64 -6.63 9.62 11.52
CA ILE A 64 -6.69 10.96 10.96
C ILE A 64 -7.84 11.80 11.54
N ALA A 65 -8.93 11.15 11.96
CA ALA A 65 -10.06 11.81 12.62
C ALA A 65 -9.65 12.50 13.94
N ASP A 66 -8.63 11.96 14.62
CA ASP A 66 -8.09 12.52 15.86
C ASP A 66 -6.90 13.47 15.59
N PHE A 67 -6.56 13.73 14.33
CA PHE A 67 -5.45 14.61 13.98
C PHE A 67 -5.82 16.07 14.23
N ASP A 68 -4.98 16.76 15.01
CA ASP A 68 -5.19 18.16 15.34
C ASP A 68 -4.63 19.06 14.21
N TYR A 69 -5.51 19.45 13.29
CA TYR A 69 -5.18 20.39 12.21
C TYR A 69 -4.87 21.80 12.71
N SER A 70 -5.15 22.13 13.97
CA SER A 70 -4.74 23.41 14.57
C SER A 70 -3.26 23.47 14.92
N HIS A 71 -2.58 22.32 14.93
CA HIS A 71 -1.19 22.17 15.35
C HIS A 71 -0.27 21.62 14.23
N PRO A 72 -0.34 22.19 13.01
CA PRO A 72 0.76 23.04 12.52
C PRO A 72 0.28 24.37 11.90
N ARG A 73 0.94 25.51 12.21
CA ARG A 73 0.54 26.85 11.70
C ARG A 73 0.56 27.02 10.17
N ARG A 74 1.26 26.14 9.46
CA ARG A 74 1.32 26.10 7.98
C ARG A 74 1.17 24.65 7.53
N CYS A 75 -0.06 24.18 7.51
CA CYS A 75 -0.44 22.88 6.96
C CYS A 75 -1.59 23.09 5.99
N SER A 76 -1.37 22.80 4.71
CA SER A 76 -2.45 22.91 3.72
C SER A 76 -3.37 21.71 3.89
N ARG A 77 -4.52 21.91 4.54
CA ARG A 77 -5.57 20.89 4.64
C ARG A 77 -6.01 20.42 3.26
N VAL A 78 -6.12 21.34 2.31
CA VAL A 78 -6.42 21.04 0.89
C VAL A 78 -5.42 20.05 0.30
N ALA A 79 -4.12 20.22 0.56
CA ALA A 79 -3.10 19.30 0.06
C ALA A 79 -3.19 17.93 0.73
N ILE A 80 -3.50 17.87 2.03
CA ILE A 80 -3.72 16.61 2.74
C ILE A 80 -4.94 15.89 2.17
N ASP A 81 -6.05 16.59 2.01
CA ASP A 81 -7.29 16.03 1.46
C ASP A 81 -7.05 15.47 0.05
N GLU A 82 -6.26 16.17 -0.78
CA GLU A 82 -5.86 15.66 -2.10
C GLU A 82 -5.04 14.36 -2.01
N LEU A 83 -4.14 14.23 -1.02
CA LEU A 83 -3.42 12.97 -0.79
C LEU A 83 -4.35 11.80 -0.44
N PHE A 84 -5.45 12.07 0.29
CA PHE A 84 -6.44 11.05 0.62
C PHE A 84 -7.30 10.60 -0.56
N THR A 85 -7.30 11.34 -1.68
CA THR A 85 -7.91 10.89 -2.94
C THR A 85 -7.12 9.77 -3.62
N LEU A 86 -5.84 9.59 -3.25
CA LEU A 86 -4.91 8.61 -3.81
C LEU A 86 -4.61 8.75 -5.32
N LYS A 87 -5.09 9.80 -6.00
CA LYS A 87 -4.85 10.00 -7.45
C LYS A 87 -3.37 9.98 -7.85
N PHE A 88 -2.47 10.40 -6.94
CA PHE A 88 -1.01 10.34 -7.13
C PHE A 88 -0.46 8.90 -7.29
N LEU A 89 -1.28 7.87 -7.05
CA LEU A 89 -0.96 6.47 -7.32
C LEU A 89 -1.32 6.03 -8.74
N ASP A 90 -2.18 6.75 -9.45
CA ASP A 90 -2.61 6.44 -10.82
C ASP A 90 -1.67 7.05 -11.85
N GLU A 91 -1.27 8.30 -11.63
CA GLU A 91 -0.12 8.94 -12.27
C GLU A 91 1.04 8.90 -11.26
N PRO A 92 1.98 7.94 -11.35
CA PRO A 92 2.92 7.65 -10.28
C PRO A 92 3.78 8.86 -9.90
N ALA A 93 3.33 9.61 -8.90
CA ALA A 93 3.99 10.80 -8.40
C ALA A 93 4.57 10.54 -7.01
N ASN A 94 5.70 11.19 -6.72
CA ASN A 94 6.33 11.13 -5.42
C ASN A 94 5.80 12.25 -4.52
N VAL A 95 5.54 11.91 -3.26
CA VAL A 95 5.03 12.85 -2.26
C VAL A 95 6.11 13.10 -1.23
N VAL A 96 6.42 14.36 -0.95
CA VAL A 96 7.40 14.72 0.08
C VAL A 96 6.73 15.57 1.15
N LEU A 97 6.64 15.02 2.37
CA LEU A 97 6.16 15.73 3.55
C LEU A 97 7.36 16.36 4.26
N VAL A 98 7.45 17.70 4.20
CA VAL A 98 8.56 18.47 4.77
C VAL A 98 8.06 19.32 5.92
N GLY A 99 8.79 19.32 7.03
CA GLY A 99 8.57 20.24 8.15
C GLY A 99 9.29 19.82 9.42
N PRO A 100 9.25 20.63 10.49
CA PRO A 100 9.90 20.31 11.76
C PRO A 100 9.35 19.03 12.41
N ASN A 101 10.04 18.52 13.42
CA ASN A 101 9.59 17.37 14.20
C ASN A 101 8.30 17.66 14.96
N GLY A 102 7.54 16.61 15.25
CA GLY A 102 6.35 16.69 16.10
C GLY A 102 5.10 17.26 15.45
N ILE A 103 5.15 17.70 14.17
CA ILE A 103 3.95 18.24 13.46
C ILE A 103 3.07 17.16 12.81
N GLY A 104 3.38 15.88 13.04
CA GLY A 104 2.54 14.77 12.59
C GLY A 104 2.72 14.31 11.13
N LYS A 105 3.87 14.57 10.50
CA LYS A 105 4.20 14.08 9.14
C LYS A 105 4.05 12.56 9.02
N THR A 106 4.65 11.82 9.97
CA THR A 106 4.54 10.36 10.06
C THR A 106 3.10 9.91 10.20
N THR A 107 2.31 10.57 11.05
CA THR A 107 0.88 10.27 11.24
C THR A 107 0.09 10.45 9.94
N ILE A 108 0.31 11.54 9.21
CA ILE A 108 -0.33 11.78 7.91
C ILE A 108 0.07 10.67 6.93
N ALA A 109 1.37 10.39 6.81
CA ALA A 109 1.87 9.36 5.90
C ALA A 109 1.30 7.97 6.21
N GLN A 110 1.19 7.60 7.49
CA GLN A 110 0.59 6.35 7.94
C GLN A 110 -0.90 6.28 7.60
N ASN A 111 -1.66 7.37 7.77
CA ASN A 111 -3.08 7.40 7.44
C ASN A 111 -3.33 7.34 5.92
N VAL A 112 -2.54 8.04 5.11
CA VAL A 112 -2.62 7.94 3.65
C VAL A 112 -2.29 6.52 3.18
N ALA A 113 -1.23 5.93 3.75
CA ALA A 113 -0.87 4.54 3.50
C ALA A 113 -1.99 3.57 3.91
N HIS A 114 -2.63 3.80 5.04
CA HIS A 114 -3.76 2.99 5.49
C HIS A 114 -4.95 3.11 4.53
N LYS A 115 -5.31 4.32 4.09
CA LYS A 115 -6.34 4.52 3.07
C LYS A 115 -6.00 3.77 1.77
N ALA A 116 -4.74 3.82 1.32
CA ALA A 116 -4.29 3.05 0.15
C ALA A 116 -4.49 1.53 0.32
N LEU A 117 -4.24 0.98 1.51
CA LEU A 117 -4.48 -0.45 1.80
C LEU A 117 -5.95 -0.84 1.71
N LEU A 118 -6.84 0.01 2.26
CA LEU A 118 -8.29 -0.17 2.21
C LEU A 118 -8.81 -0.09 0.78
N ASP A 119 -8.17 0.72 -0.06
CA ASP A 119 -8.45 0.87 -1.48
C ASP A 119 -7.87 -0.26 -2.36
N GLY A 120 -7.31 -1.31 -1.74
CA GLY A 120 -6.81 -2.49 -2.44
C GLY A 120 -5.33 -2.42 -2.84
N ASN A 121 -4.64 -1.30 -2.59
CA ASN A 121 -3.26 -1.09 -3.01
C ASN A 121 -2.27 -1.76 -2.04
N THR A 122 -1.16 -2.29 -2.58
CA THR A 122 -0.06 -2.79 -1.75
C THR A 122 0.79 -1.63 -1.25
N VAL A 123 1.10 -1.64 0.04
CA VAL A 123 1.90 -0.58 0.68
C VAL A 123 3.05 -1.19 1.46
N ARG A 124 4.14 -0.45 1.61
CA ARG A 124 5.21 -0.74 2.55
C ARG A 124 5.61 0.54 3.28
N PHE A 125 5.57 0.52 4.59
CA PHE A 125 6.06 1.58 5.46
C PHE A 125 7.37 1.14 6.11
N THR A 126 8.34 2.05 6.18
CA THR A 126 9.64 1.82 6.80
C THR A 126 10.29 3.15 7.14
N THR A 127 11.16 3.19 8.15
CA THR A 127 12.07 4.32 8.31
C THR A 127 13.24 4.15 7.33
N ALA A 128 13.84 5.26 6.90
CA ALA A 128 15.01 5.20 6.03
C ALA A 128 16.15 4.38 6.67
N SER A 129 16.36 4.53 7.98
CA SER A 129 17.33 3.74 8.76
C SER A 129 17.08 2.24 8.64
N ALA A 130 15.83 1.81 8.91
CA ALA A 130 15.48 0.40 8.92
C ALA A 130 15.60 -0.22 7.52
N MET A 131 15.15 0.50 6.49
CA MET A 131 15.28 0.04 5.10
C MET A 131 16.74 -0.13 4.71
N LEU A 132 17.56 0.88 4.96
CA LEU A 132 18.94 0.89 4.49
C LEU A 132 19.81 -0.07 5.29
N GLY A 133 19.59 -0.20 6.60
CA GLY A 133 20.24 -1.24 7.41
C GLY A 133 19.86 -2.65 6.95
N ASP A 134 18.59 -2.88 6.62
CA ASP A 134 18.10 -4.16 6.10
C ASP A 134 18.63 -4.52 4.71
N LEU A 135 18.91 -3.53 3.87
CA LEU A 135 19.54 -3.71 2.56
C LEU A 135 21.06 -3.87 2.68
N ALA A 136 21.71 -3.04 3.50
CA ALA A 136 23.15 -3.08 3.74
C ALA A 136 23.60 -4.36 4.44
N GLY A 137 22.74 -4.96 5.27
CA GLY A 137 22.99 -6.25 5.92
C GLY A 137 22.80 -7.49 5.02
N ARG A 138 22.61 -7.32 3.70
CA ARG A 138 22.50 -8.46 2.77
C ARG A 138 23.84 -8.77 2.10
N ASP A 139 24.28 -10.01 2.27
CA ASP A 139 25.52 -10.50 1.68
C ASP A 139 25.30 -10.98 0.25
N GLY A 140 26.01 -10.36 -0.68
CA GLY A 140 26.04 -10.75 -2.08
C GLY A 140 24.92 -10.15 -2.94
N PRO A 141 25.15 -10.01 -4.26
CA PRO A 141 24.22 -9.34 -5.18
C PRO A 141 22.83 -9.98 -5.23
N MET A 142 22.74 -11.32 -5.22
CA MET A 142 21.45 -12.01 -5.31
C MET A 142 20.57 -11.80 -4.07
N ALA A 143 21.17 -11.79 -2.87
CA ALA A 143 20.44 -11.57 -1.63
C ALA A 143 19.91 -10.13 -1.55
N LEU A 144 20.74 -9.16 -1.94
CA LEU A 144 20.36 -7.76 -2.04
C LEU A 144 19.21 -7.57 -3.04
N GLN A 145 19.33 -8.10 -4.26
CA GLN A 145 18.28 -8.02 -5.28
C GLN A 145 16.97 -8.65 -4.81
N ARG A 146 17.02 -9.81 -4.16
CA ARG A 146 15.82 -10.41 -3.56
C ARG A 146 15.21 -9.51 -2.50
N ARG A 147 16.02 -8.81 -1.72
CA ARG A 147 15.52 -7.94 -0.66
C ARG A 147 14.96 -6.62 -1.18
N LEU A 148 15.60 -5.99 -2.16
CA LEU A 148 15.12 -4.79 -2.86
C LEU A 148 13.67 -4.95 -3.34
N ARG A 149 13.30 -6.14 -3.81
CA ARG A 149 11.93 -6.48 -4.24
C ARG A 149 10.85 -6.22 -3.18
N HIS A 150 11.19 -6.18 -1.90
CA HIS A 150 10.24 -5.84 -0.84
C HIS A 150 9.93 -4.34 -0.76
N TYR A 151 10.83 -3.50 -1.27
CA TYR A 151 10.71 -2.04 -1.28
C TYR A 151 10.25 -1.51 -2.65
N ILE A 152 10.61 -2.15 -3.76
CA ILE A 152 10.25 -1.69 -5.11
C ILE A 152 8.89 -2.20 -5.61
N ARG A 153 8.42 -3.38 -5.17
CA ARG A 153 7.15 -3.97 -5.66
C ARG A 153 5.86 -3.33 -5.15
N PRO A 154 5.76 -2.90 -3.87
CA PRO A 154 4.55 -2.27 -3.38
C PRO A 154 4.14 -1.09 -4.25
N ARG A 155 2.84 -0.89 -4.46
CA ARG A 155 2.32 0.26 -5.21
C ARG A 155 2.73 1.57 -4.54
N LEU A 156 2.65 1.63 -3.21
CA LEU A 156 3.16 2.75 -2.42
C LEU A 156 4.29 2.30 -1.49
N LEU A 157 5.44 2.95 -1.56
CA LEU A 157 6.48 2.87 -0.55
C LEU A 157 6.47 4.16 0.28
N VAL A 158 6.40 4.04 1.60
CA VAL A 158 6.54 5.16 2.53
C VAL A 158 7.87 5.03 3.25
N ILE A 159 8.73 6.04 3.09
CA ILE A 159 10.03 6.14 3.74
C ILE A 159 9.99 7.30 4.73
N ASP A 160 9.91 6.95 6.01
CA ASP A 160 9.89 7.92 7.09
C ASP A 160 11.30 8.36 7.49
N GLU A 161 11.46 9.61 7.91
CA GLU A 161 12.69 10.14 8.54
C GLU A 161 13.95 10.10 7.66
N VAL A 162 13.84 10.43 6.38
CA VAL A 162 15.00 10.39 5.45
C VAL A 162 16.14 11.32 5.86
N GLY A 163 15.84 12.46 6.50
CA GLY A 163 16.82 13.51 6.84
C GLY A 163 17.72 13.26 8.06
N TYR A 164 17.58 12.15 8.78
CA TYR A 164 18.24 11.95 10.08
C TYR A 164 19.58 11.22 10.05
N LEU A 165 20.02 10.75 8.88
CA LEU A 165 21.15 9.84 8.81
C LEU A 165 22.32 10.49 8.07
N SER A 166 23.48 10.49 8.73
CA SER A 166 24.78 10.64 8.08
C SER A 166 25.06 9.36 7.28
N TYR A 167 24.43 9.24 6.13
CA TYR A 167 24.59 8.09 5.25
C TYR A 167 26.04 8.03 4.76
N GLY A 168 26.77 6.96 5.11
CA GLY A 168 27.98 6.60 4.36
C GLY A 168 27.62 6.36 2.89
N THR A 169 28.60 6.45 1.99
CA THR A 169 28.40 6.34 0.52
C THR A 169 27.49 5.18 0.11
N ARG A 170 27.70 4.00 0.70
CA ARG A 170 26.87 2.80 0.45
C ARG A 170 25.37 2.99 0.73
N HIS A 171 25.00 3.76 1.76
CA HIS A 171 23.59 4.00 2.07
C HIS A 171 22.94 4.96 1.07
N ALA A 172 23.70 5.95 0.59
CA ALA A 172 23.24 6.85 -0.46
C ALA A 172 23.01 6.08 -1.77
N ASP A 173 23.93 5.19 -2.14
CA ASP A 173 23.80 4.33 -3.33
C ASP A 173 22.55 3.44 -3.25
N LEU A 174 22.30 2.83 -2.09
CA LEU A 174 21.11 1.98 -1.87
C LEU A 174 19.80 2.78 -1.92
N LEU A 175 19.78 3.98 -1.34
CA LEU A 175 18.60 4.85 -1.42
C LEU A 175 18.34 5.25 -2.87
N PHE A 176 19.39 5.63 -3.61
CA PHE A 176 19.31 5.95 -5.02
C PHE A 176 18.80 4.76 -5.85
N GLU A 177 19.30 3.55 -5.60
CA GLU A 177 18.83 2.33 -6.27
C GLU A 177 17.33 2.08 -6.03
N VAL A 178 16.86 2.24 -4.80
CA VAL A 178 15.43 2.07 -4.46
C VAL A 178 14.57 3.10 -5.19
N ILE A 179 14.95 4.38 -5.17
CA ILE A 179 14.18 5.45 -5.82
C ILE A 179 14.19 5.29 -7.34
N SER A 180 15.35 4.97 -7.93
CA SER A 180 15.48 4.80 -9.38
C SER A 180 14.65 3.63 -9.90
N GLN A 181 14.62 2.51 -9.19
CA GLN A 181 13.77 1.36 -9.57
C GLN A 181 12.28 1.59 -9.33
N ARG A 182 11.91 2.71 -8.70
CA ARG A 182 10.53 3.10 -8.42
C ARG A 182 10.08 4.31 -9.25
N MET A 183 10.77 4.69 -10.34
CA MET A 183 10.36 5.84 -11.15
C MET A 183 8.89 5.74 -11.64
N ASP A 184 8.40 4.54 -11.93
CA ASP A 184 7.01 4.28 -12.35
C ASP A 184 6.08 3.88 -11.18
N ARG A 185 6.48 4.14 -9.92
CA ARG A 185 5.72 3.79 -8.72
C ARG A 185 5.85 4.86 -7.64
N SER A 186 4.72 5.26 -7.07
CA SER A 186 4.70 6.34 -6.09
C SER A 186 5.49 6.01 -4.83
N THR A 187 6.29 6.97 -4.38
CA THR A 187 7.01 6.92 -3.11
C THR A 187 6.64 8.15 -2.29
N MET A 188 6.32 7.93 -1.02
CA MET A 188 6.07 9.00 -0.06
C MET A 188 7.24 9.08 0.91
N VAL A 189 7.77 10.27 1.12
CA VAL A 189 8.90 10.52 2.00
C VAL A 189 8.52 11.53 3.07
N THR A 190 8.93 11.30 4.31
CA THR A 190 8.94 12.36 5.33
C THR A 190 10.37 12.81 5.59
N THR A 191 10.55 14.12 5.72
CA THR A 191 11.85 14.70 6.05
C THR A 191 11.70 15.95 6.89
N ASN A 192 12.75 16.25 7.63
CA ASN A 192 12.88 17.51 8.32
C ASN A 192 13.47 18.57 7.41
N LYS A 193 13.17 19.83 7.75
CA LYS A 193 13.77 21.01 7.12
C LYS A 193 14.90 21.55 7.99
#